data_AF-A0A9P5P7P2-F1
#
_entry.id   AF-A0A9P5P7P2-F1
#
_cell.length_a   1.000
_cell.length_b   1.000
_cell.length_c   1.000
_cell.angle_alpha   90.00
_cell.angle_beta   90.00
_cell.angle_gamma   90.00
#
_symmetry.space_group_name_H-M   'P 1'
#
loop_
_entity.id
_entity.type
_entity.pdbx_description
1 polymer ?
#
loop_
_entity_poly.entity_id
_entity_poly.type
_entity_poly.pdbx_seq_one_letter_code
_entity_poly.pdbx_strand_id
1 'polypeptide(L)'
;SAKSVCATCLGISIHQVRNCSLPHLWNGTEVFAQRQGRELSARGTGKPICLYFNLPKGCTDSSHSQKHICSGCGSPSHGAQACIRAESTDSSHSV
;
A
#
# COMPACT_ATOMS: atom_id res chain seq x y z
N SER A 1 2.52 15.88 -12.04
CA SER A 1 2.97 15.07 -10.89
C SER A 1 2.48 13.65 -11.02
N ALA A 2 3.35 12.65 -10.87
CA ALA A 2 2.91 11.25 -10.80
C ALA A 2 2.05 11.08 -9.53
N LYS A 3 0.81 10.59 -9.68
CA LYS A 3 -0.07 10.30 -8.54
C LYS A 3 0.53 9.12 -7.79
N SER A 4 0.81 9.31 -6.50
CA SER A 4 1.29 8.26 -5.62
C SER A 4 0.16 7.87 -4.66
N VAL A 5 -0.01 6.58 -4.45
CA VAL A 5 -1.01 6.09 -3.49
C VAL A 5 -0.38 5.95 -2.11
N CYS A 6 -1.19 6.12 -1.07
CA CYS A 6 -0.78 5.80 0.29
C CYS A 6 -0.50 4.31 0.45
N ALA A 7 0.65 3.96 1.04
CA ALA A 7 0.99 2.56 1.29
C ALA A 7 0.09 1.88 2.35
N THR A 8 -0.85 2.58 2.99
CA THR A 8 -1.77 2.00 3.98
C THR A 8 -3.19 1.89 3.41
N CYS A 9 -3.80 2.99 2.99
CA CYS A 9 -5.19 2.99 2.49
C CYS A 9 -5.31 2.87 0.96
N LEU A 10 -4.19 2.86 0.23
CA LEU A 10 -4.11 2.91 -1.23
C LEU A 10 -4.88 4.07 -1.88
N GLY A 11 -5.30 5.07 -1.10
CA GLY A 11 -5.95 6.27 -1.59
C GLY A 11 -4.95 7.23 -2.21
N ILE A 12 -5.42 8.00 -3.19
CA ILE A 12 -4.70 9.14 -3.80
C ILE A 12 -5.05 10.47 -3.12
N SER A 13 -6.05 10.46 -2.23
CA SER A 13 -6.48 11.64 -1.48
C SER A 13 -5.37 12.23 -0.60
N ILE A 14 -5.37 13.55 -0.46
CA ILE A 14 -4.37 14.27 0.34
C ILE A 14 -4.63 13.99 1.82
N HIS A 15 -3.71 13.28 2.47
CA HIS A 15 -3.68 13.09 3.91
C HIS A 15 -2.24 12.95 4.41
N GLN A 16 -2.04 12.97 5.73
CA GLN A 16 -0.72 12.71 6.33
C GLN A 16 -0.37 11.22 6.21
N VAL A 17 0.18 10.82 5.06
CA VAL A 17 0.57 9.43 4.73
C VAL A 17 1.43 8.75 5.80
N ARG A 18 2.27 9.49 6.52
CA ARG A 18 3.10 8.94 7.62
C ARG A 18 2.28 8.48 8.83
N ASN A 19 1.10 9.09 9.02
CA ASN A 19 0.19 8.86 10.14
C ASN A 19 -1.14 8.25 9.66
N CYS A 20 -1.17 7.68 8.45
CA CYS A 20 -2.39 7.07 7.93
C CYS A 20 -2.78 5.87 8.79
N SER A 21 -3.95 5.98 9.43
CA SER A 21 -4.56 4.94 10.26
C SER A 21 -5.96 4.57 9.78
N LEU A 22 -6.29 4.87 8.52
CA LEU A 22 -7.59 4.53 7.95
C LEU A 22 -7.80 3.01 7.97
N PRO A 23 -8.93 2.51 8.49
CA PRO A 23 -9.19 1.09 8.60
C PRO A 23 -9.62 0.44 7.27
N HIS A 24 -10.03 1.25 6.30
CA HIS A 24 -10.54 0.80 5.01
C HIS A 24 -9.84 1.51 3.84
N LEU A 25 -9.83 0.83 2.70
CA LEU A 25 -9.52 1.39 1.38
C LEU A 25 -10.65 2.33 0.92
N TRP A 26 -10.41 3.04 -0.18
CA TRP A 26 -11.37 3.96 -0.81
C TRP A 26 -12.71 3.29 -1.21
N ASN A 27 -12.72 1.98 -1.44
CA ASN A 27 -13.92 1.20 -1.79
C ASN A 27 -14.58 0.49 -0.60
N GLY A 28 -14.19 0.81 0.64
CA GLY A 28 -14.75 0.20 1.86
C GLY A 28 -14.17 -1.16 2.26
N THR A 29 -13.29 -1.76 1.44
CA THR A 29 -12.59 -3.00 1.83
C THR A 29 -11.61 -2.73 2.96
N GLU A 30 -11.44 -3.64 3.92
CA GLU A 30 -10.43 -3.50 4.97
C GLU A 30 -9.00 -3.38 4.40
N VAL A 31 -8.16 -2.58 5.07
CA VAL A 31 -6.75 -2.46 4.72
C VAL A 31 -5.99 -3.76 5.04
N PHE A 32 -5.13 -4.18 4.11
CA PHE A 32 -4.24 -5.31 4.37
C PHE A 32 -3.07 -4.94 5.29
N ALA A 33 -2.55 -3.71 5.17
CA ALA A 33 -1.41 -3.25 5.95
C ALA A 33 -1.79 -2.15 6.94
N GLN A 34 -1.02 -2.07 8.02
CA GLN A 34 -1.05 -0.99 8.98
C GLN A 34 0.33 -0.37 9.13
N ARG A 35 0.37 0.92 9.44
CA ARG A 35 1.60 1.67 9.65
C ARG A 35 1.76 2.06 11.12
N GLN A 36 2.95 1.85 11.67
CA GLN A 36 3.32 2.29 13.00
C GLN A 36 4.64 3.05 12.90
N GLY A 37 4.57 4.38 12.92
CA GLY A 37 5.73 5.26 12.72
C GLY A 37 6.39 5.07 11.34
N ARG A 38 7.58 4.46 11.33
CA ARG A 38 8.34 4.18 10.09
C ARG A 38 8.11 2.77 9.55
N GLU A 39 7.45 1.92 10.29
CA GLU A 39 7.25 0.51 9.96
C GLU A 39 5.91 0.28 9.29
N LEU A 40 5.90 -0.64 8.34
CA LEU A 40 4.71 -1.13 7.66
C LEU A 40 4.60 -2.62 7.97
N SER A 41 3.41 -3.08 8.32
CA SER A 41 3.17 -4.48 8.70
C SER A 41 1.81 -4.96 8.19
N ALA A 42 1.70 -6.26 7.93
CA ALA A 42 0.41 -6.86 7.60
C ALA A 42 -0.51 -6.85 8.83
N ARG A 43 -1.74 -6.36 8.66
CA ARG A 43 -2.77 -6.35 9.69
C ARG A 43 -3.09 -7.80 10.09
N GLY A 44 -3.37 -8.02 11.37
CA GLY A 44 -3.66 -9.34 11.94
C GLY A 44 -2.44 -10.22 12.20
N THR A 45 -1.45 -10.26 11.30
CA THR A 45 -0.25 -11.10 11.50
C THR A 45 0.96 -10.35 12.05
N GLY A 46 1.00 -9.02 11.92
CA GLY A 46 2.15 -8.20 12.32
C GLY A 46 3.40 -8.42 11.46
N LYS A 47 3.32 -9.22 10.38
CA LYS A 47 4.49 -9.52 9.54
C LYS A 47 5.03 -8.25 8.90
N PRO A 48 6.34 -7.99 8.97
CA PRO A 48 6.94 -6.77 8.44
C PRO A 48 6.88 -6.72 6.92
N ILE A 49 6.53 -5.55 6.39
CA ILE A 49 6.46 -5.25 4.96
C ILE A 49 7.49 -4.16 4.65
N CYS A 50 8.18 -4.30 3.52
CA CYS A 50 9.10 -3.28 3.04
C CYS A 50 8.32 -2.03 2.60
N LEU A 51 8.52 -0.93 3.33
CA LEU A 51 7.90 0.34 2.99
C LEU A 51 8.37 0.84 1.62
N TYR A 52 9.67 0.79 1.33
CA TYR A 52 10.24 1.30 0.08
C TYR A 52 9.71 0.56 -1.14
N PHE A 53 9.46 -0.75 -1.03
CA PHE A 53 8.83 -1.54 -2.08
C PHE A 53 7.42 -1.02 -2.44
N ASN A 54 6.70 -0.45 -1.48
CA ASN A 54 5.37 0.11 -1.65
C ASN A 54 5.36 1.62 -2.02
N LEU A 55 6.53 2.27 -2.06
CA LEU A 55 6.67 3.65 -2.50
C LEU A 55 6.95 3.72 -4.02
N PRO A 56 6.73 4.88 -4.67
CA PRO A 56 6.97 5.06 -6.11
C PRO A 56 8.37 4.69 -6.59
N LYS A 57 9.39 4.89 -5.75
CA LYS A 57 10.78 4.52 -6.07
C LYS A 57 11.00 3.01 -6.10
N GLY A 58 10.14 2.24 -5.44
CA GLY A 58 10.34 0.81 -5.22
C GLY A 58 11.54 0.49 -4.32
N CYS A 59 11.82 -0.80 -4.18
CA CYS A 59 12.98 -1.34 -3.48
C CYS A 59 13.59 -2.46 -4.32
N THR A 60 14.90 -2.41 -4.55
CA THR A 60 15.66 -3.42 -5.31
C THR A 60 16.60 -4.23 -4.43
N ASP A 61 16.61 -3.99 -3.12
CA ASP A 61 17.45 -4.72 -2.17
C ASP A 61 16.93 -6.15 -1.99
N SER A 62 17.74 -7.12 -2.39
CA SER A 62 17.40 -8.54 -2.33
C SER A 62 17.58 -9.15 -0.94
N SER A 63 18.30 -8.49 -0.03
CA SER A 63 18.56 -8.96 1.34
C SER A 63 17.28 -9.19 2.16
N HIS A 64 16.19 -8.55 1.76
CA HIS A 64 14.89 -8.66 2.42
C HIS A 64 13.73 -8.84 1.43
N SER A 65 13.97 -9.54 0.33
CA SER A 65 12.97 -9.82 -0.71
C SER A 65 11.69 -10.48 -0.17
N GLN A 66 11.77 -11.28 0.91
CA GLN A 66 10.61 -11.85 1.59
C GLN A 66 9.66 -10.80 2.20
N LYS A 67 10.13 -9.56 2.41
CA LYS A 67 9.33 -8.42 2.89
C LYS A 67 8.77 -7.59 1.73
N HIS A 68 9.15 -7.86 0.49
CA HIS A 68 8.58 -7.20 -0.69
C HIS A 68 7.17 -7.72 -0.92
N ILE A 69 6.25 -7.19 -0.13
CA ILE A 69 4.84 -7.56 -0.09
C ILE A 69 4.03 -6.31 -0.40
N CYS A 70 3.07 -6.42 -1.32
CA CYS A 70 2.11 -5.37 -1.61
C CYS A 70 1.28 -5.09 -0.35
N SER A 71 1.28 -3.85 0.11
CA SER A 71 0.54 -3.45 1.29
C SER A 71 -0.98 -3.38 1.08
N GLY A 72 -1.44 -3.48 -0.16
CA GLY A 72 -2.86 -3.48 -0.52
C GLY A 72 -3.52 -4.85 -0.63
N CYS A 73 -2.78 -5.86 -1.08
CA CYS A 73 -3.33 -7.18 -1.38
C CYS A 73 -2.48 -8.35 -0.86
N GLY A 74 -1.30 -8.11 -0.30
CA GLY A 74 -0.41 -9.16 0.20
C GLY A 74 0.40 -9.90 -0.87
N SER A 75 0.30 -9.52 -2.15
CA SER A 75 1.07 -10.15 -3.23
C SER A 75 2.55 -9.76 -3.18
N PRO A 76 3.51 -10.67 -3.43
CA PRO A 76 4.92 -10.32 -3.58
C PRO A 76 5.30 -9.76 -4.96
N SER A 77 4.38 -9.80 -5.94
CA SER A 77 4.71 -9.48 -7.34
C SER A 77 4.82 -7.99 -7.65
N HIS A 78 4.26 -7.11 -6.81
CA HIS A 78 4.19 -5.67 -7.04
C HIS A 78 4.10 -4.90 -5.72
N GLY A 79 4.46 -3.62 -5.73
CA GLY A 79 4.21 -2.71 -4.62
C GLY A 79 2.84 -2.01 -4.73
N ALA A 80 2.42 -1.33 -3.67
CA ALA A 80 1.15 -0.59 -3.58
C ALA A 80 0.83 0.29 -4.80
N GLN A 81 1.85 0.92 -5.40
CA GLN A 81 1.70 1.83 -6.54
C GLN A 81 1.19 1.17 -7.82
N ALA A 82 1.35 -0.15 -7.95
CA ALA A 82 0.85 -0.93 -9.08
C ALA A 82 -0.26 -1.91 -8.65
N CYS A 83 -0.85 -1.72 -7.46
CA CYS A 83 -1.89 -2.59 -6.96
C CYS A 83 -3.23 -2.30 -7.64
N ILE A 84 -3.94 -3.33 -8.10
CA ILE A 84 -5.28 -3.20 -8.67
C ILE A 84 -6.31 -2.65 -7.66
N ARG A 85 -6.04 -2.76 -6.36
CA ARG A 85 -6.88 -2.20 -5.30
C ARG A 85 -6.61 -0.72 -5.05
N ALA A 86 -5.61 -0.14 -5.69
CA ALA A 86 -5.30 1.27 -5.52
C ALA A 86 -6.36 2.15 -6.14
N GLU A 87 -6.59 3.32 -5.52
CA GLU A 87 -7.54 4.29 -6.03
C GLU A 87 -7.04 4.83 -7.37
N SER A 88 -7.82 4.59 -8.42
CA SER A 88 -7.60 5.14 -9.75
C SER A 88 -8.63 6.22 -10.02
N THR A 89 -8.19 7.37 -10.58
CA THR A 89 -9.14 8.38 -11.10
C THR A 89 -9.81 7.94 -12.39
N ASP A 90 -9.48 6.76 -12.91
CA ASP A 90 -10.22 6.16 -13.99
C ASP A 90 -11.42 5.43 -13.39
N SER A 91 -12.52 6.16 -13.27
CA SER A 91 -13.84 5.60 -12.97
C SER A 91 -14.34 4.85 -14.20
N SER A 92 -13.69 3.76 -14.58
CA SER A 92 -14.31 2.77 -15.45
C SER A 92 -15.24 1.92 -14.58
N HIS A 93 -16.41 2.49 -14.29
CA HIS A 93 -17.63 1.71 -14.08
C HIS A 93 -17.70 0.70 -15.22
N SER A 94 -17.51 -0.58 -14.91
CA SER A 94 -17.90 -1.64 -15.82
C SER A 94 -19.16 -2.27 -15.25
N VAL A 95 -20.20 -2.15 -16.07
CA VAL A 95 -21.57 -2.64 -15.92
C VAL A 95 -21.68 -4.12 -15.56
#